data_AF-A0AAU9AH51-F1
#
_entry.id   AF-A0AAU9AH51-F1
#
_cell.length_a   1.000
_cell.length_b   1.000
_cell.length_c   1.000
_cell.angle_alpha   90.00
_cell.angle_beta   90.00
_cell.angle_gamma   90.00
#
_symmetry.space_group_name_H-M   'P 1'
#
loop_
_entity.id
_entity.type
_entity.pdbx_description
1 polymer ?
#
loop_
_entity_poly.entity_id
_entity_poly.type
_entity_poly.pdbx_seq_one_letter_code
_entity_poly.pdbx_strand_id
1 'polypeptide(L)'
;MKNWWRGALLALQAFAASVADAQQTARSGAAAAAPATTTVIVLGVDHAAQLVAERDQPAALDAFLDRAKPDAICIERTPEAFARGDFYEFTYEAQDVAVPFARRRGIALCPIDWEPPVEDQRLGFGLALDTPPELRPLKGMFGFLAFAPQTLQRDLFHADDPAHLCKVADWAATPAAKARNDLPRRLYLYRTYLQAQRIAAAARAHPGGRVVVVVGEFHKRDIEAILADEPGVRVVQPSSLGRPDAHEIAAHDRPEYRTAIARFNLLGVQSASGAVDYAFVGRALAGLEAGGATPQTRLLRTRLELLQGRISRAEAIARYRALAADAGTAGFAWSGVKDAARVDSWFDPFGNLDVRRRALLEAARETLAAGDATAATALLDESAQGLSPRQLGQLRGYWQRDIATPNADPPKPL
;
A
#
# COMPACT_ATOMS: atom_id res chain seq x y z
N MET A 1 87.83 42.03 6.46
CA MET A 1 86.57 41.76 5.71
C MET A 1 85.81 40.73 6.54
N LYS A 2 84.94 41.18 7.46
CA LYS A 2 83.50 41.48 7.27
C LYS A 2 82.72 40.19 6.97
N ASN A 3 82.09 39.61 7.99
CA ASN A 3 80.69 39.82 8.40
C ASN A 3 79.71 39.14 7.45
N TRP A 4 79.14 37.98 7.85
CA TRP A 4 77.74 37.58 7.50
C TRP A 4 77.27 36.19 7.99
N TRP A 5 77.59 35.72 9.22
CA TRP A 5 77.11 34.39 9.66
C TRP A 5 76.52 34.35 11.09
N ARG A 6 75.95 35.47 11.58
CA ARG A 6 75.30 35.51 12.92
C ARG A 6 73.85 36.02 12.92
N GLY A 7 73.21 36.17 11.75
CA GLY A 7 71.83 36.68 11.64
C GLY A 7 70.72 35.62 11.56
N ALA A 8 71.04 34.34 11.38
CA ALA A 8 70.02 33.34 11.02
C ALA A 8 69.45 32.49 12.18
N LEU A 9 70.01 32.58 13.41
CA LEU A 9 69.57 31.72 14.52
C LEU A 9 68.58 32.35 15.52
N LEU A 10 68.33 33.66 15.46
CA LEU A 10 67.39 34.34 16.38
C LEU A 10 66.01 34.63 15.75
N ALA A 11 65.83 34.40 14.45
CA ALA A 11 64.53 34.55 13.78
C ALA A 11 63.67 33.27 13.80
N LEU A 12 64.23 32.12 14.17
CA LEU A 12 63.51 30.83 14.20
C LEU A 12 62.89 30.48 15.55
N GLN A 13 63.23 31.18 16.64
CA GLN A 13 62.61 30.95 17.95
C GLN A 13 61.44 31.91 18.27
N ALA A 14 61.32 33.03 17.57
CA ALA A 14 60.19 33.97 17.76
C ALA A 14 58.95 33.61 16.92
N PHE A 15 59.06 32.74 15.92
CA PHE A 15 57.93 32.23 15.13
C PHE A 15 57.38 30.89 15.62
N ALA A 16 57.98 30.25 16.62
CA ALA A 16 57.45 29.00 17.20
C ALA A 16 56.48 29.26 18.36
N ALA A 17 56.61 30.38 19.07
CA ALA A 17 55.77 30.71 20.22
C ALA A 17 54.42 31.36 19.83
N SER A 18 54.33 32.02 18.67
CA SER A 18 53.09 32.67 18.21
C SER A 18 52.14 31.74 17.44
N VAL A 19 52.63 30.57 17.00
CA VAL A 19 51.82 29.57 16.28
C VAL A 19 51.24 28.53 17.24
N ALA A 20 51.88 28.32 18.40
CA ALA A 20 51.36 27.45 19.46
C ALA A 20 50.13 28.05 20.16
N ASP A 21 50.14 29.35 20.47
CA ASP A 21 49.00 30.02 21.11
C ASP A 21 47.79 30.25 20.17
N ALA A 22 48.05 30.40 18.86
CA ALA A 22 46.99 30.46 17.85
C ALA A 22 46.35 29.09 17.58
N GLN A 23 47.08 27.98 17.77
CA GLN A 23 46.53 26.63 17.66
C GLN A 23 45.81 26.15 18.93
N GLN A 24 46.11 26.75 20.10
CA GLN A 24 45.46 26.40 21.35
C GLN A 24 44.14 27.16 21.56
N THR A 25 44.01 28.36 20.99
CA THR A 25 42.73 29.12 20.93
C THR A 25 41.81 28.69 19.80
N ALA A 26 42.32 28.01 18.76
CA ALA A 26 41.48 27.41 17.70
C ALA A 26 40.91 26.02 18.06
N ARG A 27 41.36 25.40 19.16
CA ARG A 27 40.86 24.10 19.64
C ARG A 27 39.79 24.17 20.73
N SER A 28 39.41 25.38 21.16
CA SER A 28 38.30 25.61 22.11
C SER A 28 37.03 26.14 21.44
N GLY A 29 36.98 26.22 20.11
CA GLY A 29 35.79 26.61 19.34
C GLY A 29 35.15 25.42 18.64
N ALA A 30 34.00 24.99 19.16
CA ALA A 30 33.15 23.91 18.67
C ALA A 30 33.79 22.51 18.69
N ALA A 31 33.65 21.81 19.83
CA ALA A 31 33.37 20.38 19.75
C ALA A 31 32.21 20.25 18.74
N ALA A 32 32.48 19.73 17.55
CA ALA A 32 31.44 19.42 16.58
C ALA A 32 30.42 18.58 17.35
N ALA A 33 29.25 19.15 17.61
CA ALA A 33 28.18 18.44 18.29
C ALA A 33 28.00 17.14 17.51
N ALA A 34 28.05 15.99 18.22
CA ALA A 34 27.84 14.70 17.59
C ALA A 34 26.56 14.83 16.74
N PRO A 35 26.59 14.41 15.45
CA PRO A 35 25.46 14.62 14.56
C PRO A 35 24.19 14.09 15.23
N ALA A 36 23.16 14.94 15.32
CA ALA A 36 21.95 14.63 16.06
C ALA A 36 21.33 13.33 15.50
N THR A 37 21.14 12.35 16.37
CA THR A 37 20.68 11.02 15.97
C THR A 37 19.23 11.06 15.52
N THR A 38 18.98 10.69 14.27
CA THR A 38 17.63 10.58 13.71
C THR A 38 17.00 9.27 14.14
N THR A 39 15.74 9.32 14.59
CA THR A 39 14.99 8.12 14.94
C THR A 39 14.28 7.59 13.70
N VAL A 40 14.50 6.33 13.35
CA VAL A 40 13.83 5.67 12.22
C VAL A 40 12.89 4.60 12.76
N ILE A 41 11.61 4.67 12.37
CA ILE A 41 10.56 3.72 12.78
C ILE A 41 10.13 2.95 11.54
N VAL A 42 10.49 1.67 11.43
CA VAL A 42 10.17 0.85 10.27
C VAL A 42 8.87 0.07 10.51
N LEU A 43 7.77 0.54 9.94
CA LEU A 43 6.47 -0.12 10.00
C LEU A 43 6.32 -1.07 8.80
N GLY A 44 6.38 -2.37 9.09
CA GLY A 44 6.14 -3.44 8.12
C GLY A 44 4.65 -3.71 7.97
N VAL A 45 4.12 -3.61 6.76
CA VAL A 45 2.69 -3.79 6.45
C VAL A 45 2.45 -4.96 5.50
N ASP A 46 1.32 -5.64 5.63
CA ASP A 46 0.81 -6.51 4.56
C ASP A 46 -0.08 -5.64 3.67
N HIS A 47 0.26 -5.54 2.38
CA HIS A 47 -0.32 -4.54 1.48
C HIS A 47 -1.83 -4.68 1.40
N ALA A 48 -2.55 -3.60 1.72
CA ALA A 48 -4.01 -3.54 1.82
C ALA A 48 -4.68 -4.48 2.84
N ALA A 49 -3.94 -5.17 3.71
CA ALA A 49 -4.53 -6.00 4.78
C ALA A 49 -5.38 -5.17 5.76
N GLN A 50 -5.14 -3.86 5.84
CA GLN A 50 -5.92 -2.88 6.59
C GLN A 50 -7.40 -2.89 6.17
N LEU A 51 -7.72 -3.34 4.96
CA LEU A 51 -9.10 -3.42 4.47
C LEU A 51 -9.88 -4.60 5.05
N VAL A 52 -9.21 -5.61 5.64
CA VAL A 52 -9.86 -6.81 6.21
C VAL A 52 -9.62 -7.00 7.69
N ALA A 53 -8.53 -6.46 8.24
CA ALA A 53 -8.14 -6.65 9.63
C ALA A 53 -8.49 -5.41 10.46
N GLU A 54 -9.48 -5.51 11.35
CA GLU A 54 -9.96 -4.39 12.17
C GLU A 54 -8.84 -3.78 13.04
N ARG A 55 -7.93 -4.62 13.56
CA ARG A 55 -6.81 -4.19 14.41
C ARG A 55 -5.65 -3.56 13.64
N ASP A 56 -5.70 -3.63 12.31
CA ASP A 56 -4.77 -3.01 11.36
C ASP A 56 -5.52 -2.00 10.46
N GLN A 57 -6.72 -1.57 10.82
CA GLN A 57 -7.56 -0.75 9.93
C GLN A 57 -6.89 0.58 9.52
N PRO A 58 -7.31 1.23 8.42
CA PRO A 58 -6.62 2.40 7.89
C PRO A 58 -6.56 3.58 8.89
N ALA A 59 -7.62 3.74 9.68
CA ALA A 59 -7.68 4.73 10.76
C ALA A 59 -6.67 4.46 11.89
N ALA A 60 -6.32 3.19 12.14
CA ALA A 60 -5.28 2.83 13.10
C ALA A 60 -3.88 3.18 12.58
N LEU A 61 -3.62 3.00 11.29
CA LEU A 61 -2.40 3.47 10.66
C LEU A 61 -2.31 5.01 10.70
N ASP A 62 -3.36 5.73 10.30
CA ASP A 62 -3.42 7.20 10.35
C ASP A 62 -3.16 7.73 11.79
N ALA A 63 -3.83 7.15 12.79
CA ALA A 63 -3.62 7.47 14.20
C ALA A 63 -2.20 7.16 14.70
N PHE A 64 -1.61 6.05 14.24
CA PHE A 64 -0.22 5.72 14.56
C PHE A 64 0.76 6.74 13.97
N LEU A 65 0.55 7.19 12.73
CA LEU A 65 1.38 8.22 12.12
C LEU A 65 1.29 9.54 12.90
N ASP A 66 0.10 9.94 13.34
CA ASP A 66 -0.09 11.13 14.19
C ASP A 66 0.62 11.00 15.55
N ARG A 67 0.55 9.82 16.16
CA ARG A 67 1.24 9.51 17.41
C ARG A 67 2.77 9.52 17.24
N ALA A 68 3.27 8.96 16.16
CA ALA A 68 4.70 8.88 15.87
C ALA A 68 5.33 10.27 15.63
N LYS A 69 4.52 11.26 15.23
CA LYS A 69 4.95 12.64 14.92
C LYS A 69 6.19 12.66 14.01
N PRO A 70 6.10 12.09 12.79
CA PRO A 70 7.21 12.08 11.87
C PRO A 70 7.49 13.46 11.29
N ASP A 71 8.77 13.78 11.10
CA ASP A 71 9.25 14.88 10.27
C ASP A 71 9.25 14.48 8.78
N ALA A 72 9.41 13.19 8.50
CA ALA A 72 9.28 12.61 7.17
C ALA A 72 8.66 11.21 7.21
N ILE A 73 7.94 10.87 6.14
CA ILE A 73 7.36 9.54 5.93
C ILE A 73 7.96 8.96 4.65
N CYS A 74 8.66 7.83 4.79
CA CYS A 74 9.13 7.04 3.68
C CYS A 74 8.03 6.08 3.19
N ILE A 75 7.83 5.99 1.89
CA ILE A 75 6.83 5.10 1.26
C ILE A 75 7.45 4.20 0.21
N GLU A 76 6.92 2.99 0.08
CA GLU A 76 7.32 2.01 -0.94
C GLU A 76 6.81 2.41 -2.33
N ARG A 77 7.42 3.45 -2.91
CA ARG A 77 7.33 3.77 -4.33
C ARG A 77 8.63 4.40 -4.84
N THR A 78 8.92 4.22 -6.13
CA THR A 78 10.13 4.79 -6.74
C THR A 78 9.99 6.32 -6.83
N PRO A 79 11.09 7.08 -6.69
CA PRO A 79 11.04 8.54 -6.81
C PRO A 79 10.43 9.02 -8.12
N GLU A 80 10.77 8.37 -9.23
CA GLU A 80 10.31 8.74 -10.56
C GLU A 80 8.80 8.51 -10.73
N ALA A 81 8.27 7.40 -10.22
CA ALA A 81 6.84 7.13 -10.28
C ALA A 81 6.05 8.02 -9.33
N PHE A 82 6.54 8.22 -8.11
CA PHE A 82 5.93 9.13 -7.15
C PHE A 82 5.82 10.56 -7.70
N ALA A 83 6.86 11.06 -8.38
CA ALA A 83 6.84 12.38 -9.01
C ALA A 83 5.75 12.55 -10.08
N ARG A 84 5.28 11.44 -10.69
CA ARG A 84 4.16 11.42 -11.65
C ARG A 84 2.79 11.18 -10.98
N GLY A 85 2.74 11.02 -9.66
CA GLY A 85 1.54 10.60 -8.94
C GLY A 85 1.14 9.15 -9.22
N ASP A 86 2.10 8.32 -9.60
CA ASP A 86 1.91 6.93 -10.00
C ASP A 86 2.33 5.98 -8.88
N PHE A 87 1.37 5.21 -8.36
CA PHE A 87 1.53 4.27 -7.23
C PHE A 87 1.31 2.82 -7.66
N TYR A 88 1.78 1.87 -6.86
CA TYR A 88 1.40 0.47 -7.04
C TYR A 88 -0.09 0.30 -6.75
N GLU A 89 -0.79 -0.47 -7.57
CA GLU A 89 -2.22 -0.67 -7.38
C GLU A 89 -2.55 -1.41 -6.07
N PHE A 90 -1.59 -2.17 -5.54
CA PHE A 90 -1.76 -2.96 -4.31
C PHE A 90 -1.37 -2.23 -3.02
N THR A 91 -0.65 -1.11 -3.06
CA THR A 91 -0.15 -0.40 -1.86
C THR A 91 -1.19 0.60 -1.32
N TYR A 92 -2.34 0.10 -0.85
CA TYR A 92 -3.41 0.94 -0.28
C TYR A 92 -2.91 1.83 0.87
N GLU A 93 -2.15 1.24 1.80
CA GLU A 93 -1.60 1.94 2.96
C GLU A 93 -0.66 3.10 2.58
N ALA A 94 0.08 3.00 1.48
CA ALA A 94 0.90 4.10 0.99
C ALA A 94 0.05 5.18 0.33
N GLN A 95 -0.75 4.81 -0.67
CA GLN A 95 -1.42 5.76 -1.57
C GLN A 95 -2.67 6.41 -0.96
N ASP A 96 -3.42 5.67 -0.14
CA ASP A 96 -4.71 6.11 0.40
C ASP A 96 -4.65 6.48 1.88
N VAL A 97 -3.57 6.13 2.61
CA VAL A 97 -3.40 6.48 4.03
C VAL A 97 -2.18 7.39 4.26
N ALA A 98 -0.96 6.89 4.06
CA ALA A 98 0.26 7.61 4.42
C ALA A 98 0.47 8.90 3.60
N VAL A 99 0.26 8.85 2.29
CA VAL A 99 0.39 10.02 1.41
C VAL A 99 -0.65 11.11 1.72
N PRO A 100 -1.96 10.81 1.80
CA PRO A 100 -2.95 11.79 2.21
C PRO A 100 -2.70 12.35 3.61
N PHE A 101 -2.29 11.52 4.57
CA PHE A 101 -1.91 11.97 5.91
C PHE A 101 -0.79 13.01 5.87
N ALA A 102 0.32 12.67 5.21
CA ALA A 102 1.48 13.55 5.12
C ALA A 102 1.11 14.89 4.47
N ARG A 103 0.35 14.85 3.37
CA ARG A 103 -0.13 16.05 2.66
C ARG A 103 -0.98 16.95 3.53
N ARG A 104 -1.91 16.38 4.32
CA ARG A 104 -2.77 17.17 5.24
C ARG A 104 -1.97 17.83 6.37
N ARG A 105 -0.83 17.26 6.76
CA ARG A 105 0.00 17.72 7.88
C ARG A 105 1.25 18.48 7.45
N GLY A 106 1.52 18.60 6.15
CA GLY A 106 2.74 19.21 5.64
C GLY A 106 4.01 18.43 5.97
N ILE A 107 3.91 17.11 6.13
CA ILE A 107 5.03 16.22 6.45
C ILE A 107 5.74 15.83 5.14
N ALA A 108 7.07 15.77 5.18
CA ALA A 108 7.86 15.39 4.01
C ALA A 108 7.56 13.94 3.58
N LEU A 109 7.42 13.71 2.27
CA LEU A 109 7.26 12.37 1.70
C LEU A 109 8.55 11.96 0.99
N CYS A 110 9.08 10.80 1.37
CA CYS A 110 10.32 10.24 0.86
C CYS A 110 10.03 8.94 0.10
N PRO A 111 9.88 8.96 -1.23
CA PRO A 111 9.79 7.72 -2.01
C PRO A 111 11.12 6.96 -1.95
N ILE A 112 11.12 5.71 -1.47
CA ILE A 112 12.35 4.96 -1.18
C ILE A 112 12.60 3.78 -2.11
N ASP A 113 11.64 3.43 -2.96
CA ASP A 113 11.68 2.14 -3.64
C ASP A 113 12.56 2.12 -4.89
N TRP A 114 12.92 0.91 -5.33
CA TRP A 114 13.64 0.67 -6.58
C TRP A 114 12.97 -0.45 -7.38
N GLU A 115 12.89 -0.24 -8.69
CA GLU A 115 12.46 -1.25 -9.64
C GLU A 115 13.57 -1.52 -10.65
N PRO A 116 13.74 -2.78 -11.08
CA PRO A 116 14.57 -3.08 -12.24
C PRO A 116 14.03 -2.34 -13.48
N PRO A 117 14.89 -1.88 -14.40
CA PRO A 117 14.46 -1.37 -15.71
C PRO A 117 13.50 -2.33 -16.41
N VAL A 118 12.55 -1.81 -17.19
CA VAL A 118 11.51 -2.62 -17.87
C VAL A 118 12.12 -3.71 -18.76
N GLU A 119 13.25 -3.46 -19.41
CA GLU A 119 13.92 -4.49 -20.22
C GLU A 119 14.47 -5.63 -19.35
N ASP A 120 15.01 -5.34 -18.17
CA ASP A 120 15.46 -6.38 -17.23
C ASP A 120 14.26 -7.16 -16.66
N GLN A 121 13.12 -6.50 -16.45
CA GLN A 121 11.88 -7.17 -16.06
C GLN A 121 11.46 -8.17 -17.14
N ARG A 122 11.47 -7.76 -18.41
CA ARG A 122 11.11 -8.62 -19.54
C ARG A 122 12.06 -9.80 -19.70
N LEU A 123 13.37 -9.57 -19.59
CA LEU A 123 14.37 -10.63 -19.65
C LEU A 123 14.25 -11.61 -18.48
N GLY A 124 13.95 -11.08 -17.29
CA GLY A 124 13.93 -11.83 -16.05
C GLY A 124 12.65 -12.60 -15.75
N PHE A 125 11.51 -11.97 -16.04
CA PHE A 125 10.17 -12.47 -15.70
C PHE A 125 9.32 -12.77 -16.94
N GLY A 126 9.81 -12.43 -18.14
CA GLY A 126 9.04 -12.56 -19.39
C GLY A 126 7.98 -11.48 -19.58
N LEU A 127 7.90 -10.48 -18.70
CA LEU A 127 6.86 -9.45 -18.68
C LEU A 127 7.32 -8.18 -17.95
N ALA A 128 6.57 -7.09 -18.14
CA ALA A 128 6.71 -5.88 -17.33
C ALA A 128 5.83 -5.99 -16.08
N LEU A 129 6.42 -5.82 -14.90
CA LEU A 129 5.78 -6.02 -13.60
C LEU A 129 4.67 -4.99 -13.31
N ASP A 130 4.78 -3.79 -13.86
CA ASP A 130 3.80 -2.71 -13.69
C ASP A 130 2.68 -2.71 -14.74
N THR A 131 2.66 -3.71 -15.64
CA THR A 131 1.62 -3.84 -16.67
C THR A 131 0.73 -5.05 -16.38
N PRO A 132 -0.44 -4.88 -15.75
CA PRO A 132 -1.34 -6.00 -15.51
C PRO A 132 -1.87 -6.57 -16.84
N PRO A 133 -2.10 -7.89 -16.92
CA PRO A 133 -2.75 -8.51 -18.07
C PRO A 133 -4.11 -7.88 -18.39
N GLU A 134 -4.58 -8.03 -19.63
CA GLU A 134 -5.87 -7.46 -20.04
C GLU A 134 -7.02 -8.03 -19.19
N LEU A 135 -6.99 -9.34 -18.93
CA LEU A 135 -7.78 -10.00 -17.87
C LEU A 135 -6.82 -10.56 -16.82
N ARG A 136 -6.95 -10.09 -15.58
CA ARG A 136 -6.19 -10.59 -14.43
C ARG A 136 -6.49 -12.07 -14.21
N PRO A 137 -5.48 -12.93 -13.98
CA PRO A 137 -5.71 -14.32 -13.66
C PRO A 137 -6.46 -14.47 -12.33
N LEU A 138 -7.04 -15.64 -12.07
CA LEU A 138 -7.72 -15.91 -10.79
C LEU A 138 -6.75 -15.99 -9.59
N LYS A 139 -5.50 -16.36 -9.84
CA LYS A 139 -4.46 -16.58 -8.81
C LYS A 139 -3.09 -16.16 -9.33
N GLY A 140 -2.17 -15.92 -8.41
CA GLY A 140 -0.77 -15.59 -8.71
C GLY A 140 -0.49 -14.10 -8.77
N MET A 141 0.70 -13.74 -9.26
CA MET A 141 1.33 -12.40 -9.18
C MET A 141 0.50 -11.23 -9.75
N PHE A 142 -0.52 -11.49 -10.57
CA PHE A 142 -1.40 -10.46 -11.15
C PHE A 142 -2.88 -10.68 -10.87
N GLY A 143 -3.20 -11.68 -10.04
CA GLY A 143 -4.58 -11.96 -9.69
C GLY A 143 -5.16 -10.90 -8.77
N PHE A 144 -6.49 -10.93 -8.64
CA PHE A 144 -7.16 -10.05 -7.69
C PHE A 144 -6.72 -10.37 -6.26
N LEU A 145 -6.53 -9.32 -5.46
CA LEU A 145 -6.17 -9.49 -4.06
C LEU A 145 -7.35 -10.02 -3.24
N ALA A 146 -7.11 -11.13 -2.56
CA ALA A 146 -7.98 -11.67 -1.53
C ALA A 146 -7.14 -12.23 -0.38
N PHE A 147 -7.68 -12.14 0.82
CA PHE A 147 -7.03 -12.57 2.06
C PHE A 147 -7.71 -13.80 2.64
N ALA A 148 -6.91 -14.63 3.30
CA ALA A 148 -7.36 -15.80 4.04
C ALA A 148 -7.83 -15.42 5.47
N PRO A 149 -8.60 -16.27 6.16
CA PRO A 149 -9.13 -15.97 7.49
C PRO A 149 -8.08 -15.56 8.53
N GLN A 150 -6.84 -16.04 8.39
CA GLN A 150 -5.73 -15.71 9.29
C GLN A 150 -5.37 -14.21 9.23
N THR A 151 -5.47 -13.59 8.04
CA THR A 151 -5.16 -12.17 7.87
C THR A 151 -6.11 -11.28 8.68
N LEU A 152 -7.37 -11.67 8.86
CA LEU A 152 -8.37 -10.87 9.61
C LEU A 152 -7.97 -10.67 11.08
N GLN A 153 -7.13 -11.53 11.62
CA GLN A 153 -6.64 -11.46 13.00
C GLN A 153 -5.35 -10.65 13.15
N ARG A 154 -4.78 -10.20 12.03
CA ARG A 154 -3.55 -9.39 12.04
C ARG A 154 -3.77 -8.09 12.80
N ASP A 155 -2.67 -7.53 13.26
CA ASP A 155 -2.63 -6.23 13.87
C ASP A 155 -1.54 -5.34 13.26
N LEU A 156 -1.63 -4.05 13.56
CA LEU A 156 -0.74 -3.02 13.03
C LEU A 156 0.77 -3.30 13.23
N PHE A 157 1.13 -4.04 14.28
CA PHE A 157 2.52 -4.34 14.62
C PHE A 157 2.88 -5.80 14.36
N HIS A 158 2.11 -6.50 13.51
CA HIS A 158 2.34 -7.90 13.19
C HIS A 158 3.79 -8.19 12.81
N ALA A 159 4.42 -7.29 12.05
CA ALA A 159 5.78 -7.44 11.55
C ALA A 159 6.87 -7.19 12.60
N ASP A 160 6.54 -6.70 13.81
CA ASP A 160 7.51 -6.53 14.90
C ASP A 160 7.89 -7.87 15.56
N ASP A 161 7.07 -8.92 15.40
CA ASP A 161 7.43 -10.27 15.82
C ASP A 161 8.25 -10.98 14.73
N PRO A 162 9.54 -11.30 14.98
CA PRO A 162 10.38 -12.00 14.01
C PRO A 162 9.84 -13.36 13.59
N ALA A 163 9.02 -14.02 14.42
CA ALA A 163 8.41 -15.30 14.10
C ALA A 163 7.44 -15.20 12.92
N HIS A 164 6.78 -14.06 12.74
CA HIS A 164 5.89 -13.84 11.60
C HIS A 164 6.63 -13.65 10.27
N LEU A 165 7.88 -13.18 10.33
CA LEU A 165 8.72 -12.93 9.16
C LEU A 165 9.67 -14.11 8.83
N CYS A 166 9.64 -15.20 9.60
CA CYS A 166 10.60 -16.31 9.46
C CYS A 166 10.61 -16.91 8.05
N LYS A 167 9.44 -17.13 7.44
CA LYS A 167 9.34 -17.67 6.06
C LYS A 167 9.98 -16.77 5.02
N VAL A 168 9.83 -15.45 5.17
CA VAL A 168 10.43 -14.47 4.26
C VAL A 168 11.94 -14.47 4.42
N ALA A 169 12.42 -14.48 5.67
CA ALA A 169 13.84 -14.53 5.96
C ALA A 169 14.49 -15.83 5.43
N ASP A 170 13.84 -16.98 5.63
CA ASP A 170 14.32 -18.26 5.14
C ASP A 170 14.39 -18.28 3.61
N TRP A 171 13.37 -17.75 2.93
CA TRP A 171 13.36 -17.60 1.47
C TRP A 171 14.46 -16.66 0.97
N ALA A 172 14.65 -15.51 1.62
CA ALA A 172 15.68 -14.54 1.24
C ALA A 172 17.11 -15.09 1.39
N ALA A 173 17.33 -15.89 2.45
CA ALA A 173 18.61 -16.53 2.76
C ALA A 173 18.89 -17.78 1.91
N THR A 174 17.87 -18.40 1.32
CA THR A 174 18.00 -19.68 0.61
C THR A 174 17.96 -19.48 -0.91
N PRO A 175 19.08 -19.67 -1.63
CA PRO A 175 19.07 -19.65 -3.09
C PRO A 175 18.08 -20.66 -3.68
N ALA A 176 17.46 -20.30 -4.80
CA ALA A 176 16.60 -21.23 -5.52
C ALA A 176 17.39 -22.48 -5.97
N ALA A 177 16.74 -23.65 -5.92
CA ALA A 177 17.36 -24.92 -6.30
C ALA A 177 17.94 -24.93 -7.73
N LYS A 178 17.41 -24.09 -8.63
CA LYS A 178 17.94 -23.86 -9.97
C LYS A 178 18.31 -22.40 -10.10
N ALA A 179 19.55 -22.10 -10.50
CA ALA A 179 20.05 -20.73 -10.63
C ALA A 179 19.17 -19.83 -11.51
N ARG A 180 18.61 -20.37 -12.60
CA ARG A 180 17.70 -19.65 -13.49
C ARG A 180 16.40 -19.16 -12.81
N ASN A 181 16.03 -19.75 -11.67
CA ASN A 181 14.85 -19.36 -10.89
C ASN A 181 15.21 -18.43 -9.72
N ASP A 182 16.48 -18.07 -9.53
CA ASP A 182 16.96 -17.31 -8.36
C ASP A 182 16.84 -15.79 -8.53
N LEU A 183 16.47 -15.33 -9.74
CA LEU A 183 16.35 -13.90 -10.04
C LEU A 183 15.40 -13.14 -9.09
N PRO A 184 14.19 -13.62 -8.75
CA PRO A 184 13.27 -12.90 -7.86
C PRO A 184 13.92 -12.60 -6.50
N ARG A 185 14.64 -13.57 -5.93
CA ARG A 185 15.34 -13.42 -4.65
C ARG A 185 16.49 -12.41 -4.76
N ARG A 186 17.27 -12.45 -5.85
CA ARG A 186 18.37 -11.50 -6.08
C ARG A 186 17.89 -10.06 -6.22
N LEU A 187 16.84 -9.86 -7.02
CA LEU A 187 16.24 -8.54 -7.20
C LEU A 187 15.58 -8.05 -5.91
N TYR A 188 14.92 -8.93 -5.15
CA TYR A 188 14.41 -8.60 -3.82
C TYR A 188 15.53 -8.09 -2.90
N LEU A 189 16.64 -8.81 -2.75
CA LEU A 189 17.74 -8.41 -1.89
C LEU A 189 18.33 -7.05 -2.31
N TYR A 190 18.51 -6.84 -3.63
CA TYR A 190 19.02 -5.58 -4.15
C TYR A 190 18.04 -4.42 -3.95
N ARG A 191 16.74 -4.65 -4.20
CA ARG A 191 15.66 -3.69 -3.93
C ARG A 191 15.63 -3.28 -2.47
N THR A 192 15.66 -4.25 -1.55
CA THR A 192 15.67 -3.98 -0.10
C THR A 192 16.90 -3.19 0.34
N TYR A 193 18.07 -3.51 -0.22
CA TYR A 193 19.29 -2.73 0.02
C TYR A 193 19.12 -1.27 -0.42
N LEU A 194 18.63 -1.03 -1.64
CA LEU A 194 18.42 0.33 -2.15
C LEU A 194 17.35 1.09 -1.37
N GLN A 195 16.28 0.42 -0.92
CA GLN A 195 15.29 0.99 0.00
C GLN A 195 15.97 1.47 1.29
N ALA A 196 16.80 0.63 1.93
CA ALA A 196 17.54 1.00 3.13
C ALA A 196 18.47 2.20 2.90
N GLN A 197 19.18 2.24 1.77
CA GLN A 197 20.06 3.38 1.43
C GLN A 197 19.29 4.69 1.27
N ARG A 198 18.09 4.66 0.67
CA ARG A 198 17.23 5.85 0.56
C ARG A 198 16.63 6.26 1.90
N ILE A 199 16.29 5.30 2.77
CA ILE A 199 15.87 5.60 4.15
C ILE A 199 17.01 6.26 4.93
N ALA A 200 18.24 5.76 4.82
CA ALA A 200 19.42 6.39 5.44
C ALA A 200 19.62 7.83 4.93
N ALA A 201 19.43 8.07 3.63
CA ALA A 201 19.48 9.42 3.06
C ALA A 201 18.38 10.34 3.63
N ALA A 202 17.15 9.84 3.76
CA ALA A 202 16.08 10.57 4.43
C ALA A 202 16.44 10.87 5.90
N ALA A 203 16.98 9.89 6.64
CA ALA A 203 17.37 10.09 8.03
C ALA A 203 18.45 11.19 8.17
N ARG A 204 19.44 11.23 7.27
CA ARG A 204 20.48 12.28 7.23
C ARG A 204 19.92 13.67 6.88
N ALA A 205 18.84 13.74 6.10
CA ALA A 205 18.16 14.99 5.78
C ALA A 205 17.32 15.55 6.95
N HIS A 206 17.06 14.75 7.98
CA HIS A 206 16.24 15.10 9.14
C HIS A 206 16.98 14.87 10.48
N PRO A 207 18.15 15.51 10.70
CA PRO A 207 18.98 15.25 11.88
C PRO A 207 18.24 15.55 13.19
N GLY A 208 18.24 14.58 14.11
CA GLY A 208 17.52 14.67 15.40
C GLY A 208 16.00 14.49 15.31
N GLY A 209 15.46 14.30 14.09
CA GLY A 209 14.04 14.13 13.84
C GLY A 209 13.56 12.67 13.94
N ARG A 210 12.34 12.45 13.44
CA ARG A 210 11.70 11.14 13.29
C ARG A 210 11.33 10.88 11.84
N VAL A 211 11.83 9.76 11.31
CA VAL A 211 11.43 9.22 10.01
C VAL A 211 10.61 7.97 10.24
N VAL A 212 9.36 7.96 9.78
CA VAL A 212 8.53 6.75 9.76
C VAL A 212 8.61 6.13 8.36
N VAL A 213 8.83 4.83 8.28
CA VAL A 213 8.87 4.08 7.02
C VAL A 213 7.64 3.19 6.96
N VAL A 214 6.82 3.34 5.92
CA VAL A 214 5.70 2.44 5.62
C VAL A 214 6.10 1.59 4.41
N VAL A 215 6.36 0.31 4.65
CA VAL A 215 6.91 -0.63 3.66
C VAL A 215 6.33 -2.01 3.86
N GLY A 216 6.22 -2.79 2.78
CA GLY A 216 5.84 -4.20 2.82
C GLY A 216 6.66 -4.96 3.85
N GLU A 217 5.98 -5.76 4.69
CA GLU A 217 6.57 -6.40 5.86
C GLU A 217 7.74 -7.31 5.53
N PHE A 218 7.80 -7.77 4.27
CA PHE A 218 8.89 -8.59 3.76
C PHE A 218 10.23 -7.87 3.89
N HIS A 219 10.27 -6.58 3.60
CA HIS A 219 11.50 -5.78 3.60
C HIS A 219 11.97 -5.35 5.00
N LYS A 220 11.07 -5.35 6.00
CA LYS A 220 11.30 -4.74 7.32
C LYS A 220 12.59 -5.23 7.97
N ARG A 221 12.73 -6.55 8.13
CA ARG A 221 13.88 -7.15 8.85
C ARG A 221 15.22 -6.74 8.25
N ASP A 222 15.37 -6.84 6.94
CA ASP A 222 16.63 -6.56 6.26
C ASP A 222 16.93 -5.05 6.23
N ILE A 223 15.90 -4.20 6.08
CA ILE A 223 16.03 -2.75 6.24
C ILE A 223 16.53 -2.40 7.64
N GLU A 224 15.90 -2.95 8.69
CA GLU A 224 16.31 -2.69 10.08
C GLU A 224 17.74 -3.14 10.34
N ALA A 225 18.14 -4.30 9.81
CA ALA A 225 19.51 -4.80 9.94
C ALA A 225 20.54 -3.88 9.24
N ILE A 226 20.26 -3.42 8.02
CA ILE A 226 21.16 -2.51 7.29
C ILE A 226 21.26 -1.15 8.00
N LEU A 227 20.14 -0.63 8.51
CA LEU A 227 20.10 0.68 9.18
C LEU A 227 20.70 0.64 10.60
N ALA A 228 20.79 -0.53 11.24
CA ALA A 228 21.42 -0.66 12.55
C ALA A 228 22.91 -0.26 12.53
N ASP A 229 23.57 -0.42 11.38
CA ASP A 229 24.97 -0.06 11.18
C ASP A 229 25.15 1.38 10.64
N GLU A 230 24.06 2.11 10.35
CA GLU A 230 24.11 3.46 9.78
C GLU A 230 24.45 4.52 10.86
N PRO A 231 25.57 5.27 10.73
CA PRO A 231 25.94 6.28 11.71
C PRO A 231 24.89 7.39 11.83
N GLY A 232 24.54 7.73 13.07
CA GLY A 232 23.56 8.80 13.33
C GLY A 232 22.10 8.37 13.13
N VAL A 233 21.83 7.09 12.91
CA VAL A 233 20.48 6.51 12.88
C VAL A 233 20.23 5.69 14.13
N ARG A 234 19.02 5.80 14.68
CA ARG A 234 18.51 4.91 15.72
C ARG A 234 17.22 4.28 15.25
N VAL A 235 17.27 2.98 14.95
CA VAL A 235 16.08 2.20 14.59
C VAL A 235 15.27 1.91 15.85
N VAL A 236 13.95 2.09 15.78
CA VAL A 236 13.00 1.87 16.88
C VAL A 236 11.83 1.04 16.36
N GLN A 237 11.43 0.03 17.13
CA GLN A 237 10.26 -0.79 16.80
C GLN A 237 8.96 0.03 16.93
N PRO A 238 8.06 0.01 15.92
CA PRO A 238 6.76 0.66 15.97
C PRO A 238 5.98 0.40 17.26
N SER A 239 5.94 -0.85 17.74
CA SER A 239 5.24 -1.27 18.95
C SER A 239 5.68 -0.54 20.22
N SER A 240 6.92 -0.03 20.27
CA SER A 240 7.44 0.73 21.42
C SER A 240 6.73 2.08 21.64
N LEU A 241 6.04 2.60 20.61
CA LEU A 241 5.21 3.80 20.72
C LEU A 241 3.80 3.50 21.24
N GLY A 242 3.47 2.22 21.44
CA GLY A 242 2.14 1.76 21.85
C GLY A 242 1.11 1.80 20.72
N ARG A 243 0.05 1.01 20.87
CA ARG A 243 -1.07 0.95 19.91
C ARG A 243 -2.03 2.14 20.10
N PRO A 244 -2.49 2.80 19.02
CA PRO A 244 -3.58 3.78 19.12
C PRO A 244 -4.80 3.17 19.79
N ASP A 245 -5.38 3.88 20.76
CA ASP A 245 -6.60 3.44 21.41
C ASP A 245 -7.84 3.68 20.53
N ALA A 246 -9.00 3.21 20.98
CA ALA A 246 -10.24 3.33 20.21
C ALA A 246 -10.67 4.79 19.97
N HIS A 247 -10.33 5.71 20.88
CA HIS A 247 -10.65 7.12 20.74
C HIS A 247 -9.75 7.78 19.69
N GLU A 248 -8.45 7.53 19.72
CA GLU A 248 -7.53 8.00 18.69
C GLU A 248 -7.90 7.44 17.31
N ILE A 249 -8.18 6.14 17.21
CA ILE A 249 -8.61 5.52 15.96
C ILE A 249 -9.88 6.19 15.43
N ALA A 250 -10.89 6.40 16.29
CA ALA A 250 -12.13 7.05 15.88
C ALA A 250 -11.92 8.51 15.42
N ALA A 251 -11.00 9.24 16.04
CA ALA A 251 -10.67 10.63 15.66
C ALA A 251 -9.98 10.73 14.29
N HIS A 252 -9.35 9.65 13.83
CA HIS A 252 -8.68 9.57 12.53
C HIS A 252 -9.48 8.81 11.47
N ASP A 253 -10.68 8.33 11.81
CA ASP A 253 -11.54 7.62 10.88
C ASP A 253 -12.14 8.57 9.82
N ARG A 254 -12.38 8.04 8.62
CA ARG A 254 -12.74 8.82 7.42
C ARG A 254 -13.73 8.08 6.53
N PRO A 255 -14.63 8.80 5.83
CA PRO A 255 -15.52 8.20 4.83
C PRO A 255 -14.78 7.41 3.75
N GLU A 256 -13.59 7.84 3.34
CA GLU A 256 -12.78 7.16 2.33
C GLU A 256 -12.32 5.78 2.82
N TYR A 257 -11.87 5.68 4.07
CA TYR A 257 -11.45 4.42 4.70
C TYR A 257 -12.62 3.45 4.83
N ARG A 258 -13.77 3.93 5.30
CA ARG A 258 -14.98 3.12 5.42
C ARG A 258 -15.48 2.64 4.05
N THR A 259 -15.39 3.50 3.02
CA THR A 259 -15.73 3.13 1.64
C THR A 259 -14.79 2.03 1.13
N ALA A 260 -13.48 2.16 1.34
CA ALA A 260 -12.51 1.17 0.92
C ALA A 260 -12.75 -0.20 1.60
N ILE A 261 -12.93 -0.21 2.92
CA ILE A 261 -13.28 -1.42 3.69
C ILE A 261 -14.55 -2.06 3.13
N ALA A 262 -15.64 -1.30 2.99
CA ALA A 262 -16.91 -1.84 2.55
C ALA A 262 -16.85 -2.36 1.10
N ARG A 263 -16.25 -1.61 0.17
CA ARG A 263 -16.14 -2.03 -1.23
C ARG A 263 -15.26 -3.26 -1.40
N PHE A 264 -14.07 -3.26 -0.79
CA PHE A 264 -13.15 -4.39 -0.88
C PHE A 264 -13.84 -5.69 -0.45
N ASN A 265 -14.50 -5.67 0.70
CA ASN A 265 -15.12 -6.87 1.29
C ASN A 265 -16.45 -7.28 0.64
N LEU A 266 -17.24 -6.35 0.09
CA LEU A 266 -18.59 -6.66 -0.41
C LEU A 266 -18.66 -6.80 -1.94
N LEU A 267 -17.84 -6.02 -2.65
CA LEU A 267 -17.85 -5.93 -4.11
C LEU A 267 -16.60 -6.54 -4.75
N GLY A 268 -15.47 -6.53 -4.05
CA GLY A 268 -14.25 -7.20 -4.49
C GLY A 268 -14.34 -8.73 -4.41
N VAL A 269 -13.27 -9.39 -4.87
CA VAL A 269 -13.16 -10.85 -4.84
C VAL A 269 -13.13 -11.41 -3.41
N GLN A 270 -12.83 -10.58 -2.41
CA GLN A 270 -12.88 -10.94 -0.99
C GLN A 270 -14.25 -11.49 -0.58
N SER A 271 -15.34 -10.97 -1.15
CA SER A 271 -16.70 -11.43 -0.85
C SER A 271 -16.93 -12.92 -1.16
N ALA A 272 -16.14 -13.48 -2.08
CA ALA A 272 -16.20 -14.88 -2.48
C ALA A 272 -15.16 -15.77 -1.78
N SER A 273 -14.24 -15.20 -0.98
CA SER A 273 -13.17 -15.95 -0.34
C SER A 273 -13.64 -16.76 0.89
N GLY A 274 -14.80 -16.41 1.44
CA GLY A 274 -15.30 -16.93 2.72
C GLY A 274 -14.63 -16.29 3.95
N ALA A 275 -13.65 -15.40 3.76
CA ALA A 275 -12.92 -14.73 4.83
C ALA A 275 -13.37 -13.27 4.97
N VAL A 276 -14.58 -13.04 5.48
CA VAL A 276 -15.12 -11.68 5.68
C VAL A 276 -15.55 -11.50 7.13
N ASP A 277 -15.00 -10.50 7.82
CA ASP A 277 -15.54 -10.02 9.09
C ASP A 277 -16.72 -9.08 8.82
N TYR A 278 -17.92 -9.67 8.74
CA TYR A 278 -19.14 -8.90 8.49
C TYR A 278 -19.51 -7.94 9.63
N ALA A 279 -18.99 -8.12 10.85
CA ALA A 279 -19.23 -7.20 11.95
C ALA A 279 -18.41 -5.92 11.74
N PHE A 280 -17.13 -6.07 11.41
CA PHE A 280 -16.24 -4.96 11.04
C PHE A 280 -16.77 -4.20 9.82
N VAL A 281 -17.08 -4.91 8.73
CA VAL A 281 -17.65 -4.31 7.51
C VAL A 281 -18.98 -3.63 7.78
N GLY A 282 -19.84 -4.23 8.61
CA GLY A 282 -21.11 -3.66 9.02
C GLY A 282 -20.97 -2.33 9.78
N ARG A 283 -19.96 -2.21 10.66
CA ARG A 283 -19.64 -0.95 11.36
C ARG A 283 -19.14 0.12 10.40
N ALA A 284 -18.23 -0.23 9.48
CA ALA A 284 -17.74 0.70 8.46
C ALA A 284 -18.91 1.26 7.61
N LEU A 285 -19.82 0.39 7.16
CA LEU A 285 -20.99 0.81 6.39
C LEU A 285 -21.96 1.66 7.20
N ALA A 286 -22.24 1.30 8.46
CA ALA A 286 -23.07 2.12 9.34
C ALA A 286 -22.49 3.53 9.53
N GLY A 287 -21.16 3.63 9.64
CA GLY A 287 -20.46 4.91 9.69
C GLY A 287 -20.60 5.74 8.40
N LEU A 288 -20.72 5.11 7.23
CA LEU A 288 -21.02 5.83 5.98
C LEU A 288 -22.47 6.30 5.94
N GLU A 289 -23.40 5.47 6.38
CA GLU A 289 -24.84 5.78 6.38
C GLU A 289 -25.21 6.89 7.35
N ALA A 290 -24.44 7.07 8.44
CA ALA A 290 -24.57 8.23 9.32
C ALA A 290 -24.37 9.58 8.58
N GLY A 291 -23.63 9.57 7.46
CA GLY A 291 -23.47 10.72 6.56
C GLY A 291 -24.55 10.86 5.49
N GLY A 292 -25.51 9.91 5.42
CA GLY A 292 -26.65 9.93 4.49
C GLY A 292 -26.79 8.67 3.63
N ALA A 293 -28.04 8.41 3.21
CA ALA A 293 -28.38 7.33 2.29
C ALA A 293 -28.07 7.73 0.84
N THR A 294 -26.82 7.52 0.44
CA THR A 294 -26.34 7.79 -0.93
C THR A 294 -26.51 6.55 -1.81
N PRO A 295 -26.47 6.68 -3.15
CA PRO A 295 -26.52 5.51 -4.05
C PRO A 295 -25.47 4.43 -3.70
N GLN A 296 -24.23 4.85 -3.38
CA GLN A 296 -23.17 3.89 -3.01
C GLN A 296 -23.50 3.13 -1.71
N THR A 297 -24.04 3.80 -0.68
CA THR A 297 -24.36 3.14 0.60
C THR A 297 -25.56 2.22 0.45
N ARG A 298 -26.58 2.59 -0.34
CA ARG A 298 -27.70 1.70 -0.69
C ARG A 298 -27.25 0.43 -1.43
N LEU A 299 -26.29 0.55 -2.35
CA LEU A 299 -25.69 -0.59 -3.05
C LEU A 299 -24.99 -1.54 -2.07
N LEU A 300 -24.08 -0.99 -1.26
CA LEU A 300 -23.28 -1.74 -0.30
C LEU A 300 -24.16 -2.41 0.77
N ARG A 301 -25.21 -1.72 1.24
CA ARG A 301 -26.19 -2.27 2.18
C ARG A 301 -26.93 -3.46 1.60
N THR A 302 -27.42 -3.34 0.36
CA THR A 302 -28.08 -4.44 -0.34
C THR A 302 -27.15 -5.65 -0.47
N ARG A 303 -25.88 -5.41 -0.84
CA ARG A 303 -24.89 -6.49 -0.98
C ARG A 303 -24.57 -7.16 0.35
N LEU A 304 -24.37 -6.39 1.42
CA LEU A 304 -24.11 -6.90 2.76
C LEU A 304 -25.27 -7.77 3.28
N GLU A 305 -26.50 -7.27 3.17
CA GLU A 305 -27.69 -8.00 3.63
C GLU A 305 -27.90 -9.29 2.83
N LEU A 306 -27.65 -9.27 1.52
CA LEU A 306 -27.72 -10.47 0.68
C LEU A 306 -26.66 -11.51 1.10
N LEU A 307 -25.41 -11.09 1.27
CA LEU A 307 -24.31 -11.99 1.67
C LEU A 307 -24.51 -12.60 3.06
N GLN A 308 -25.21 -11.89 3.95
CA GLN A 308 -25.57 -12.37 5.28
C GLN A 308 -26.89 -13.15 5.32
N GLY A 309 -27.56 -13.34 4.17
CA GLY A 309 -28.84 -14.04 4.07
C GLY A 309 -30.00 -13.31 4.76
N ARG A 310 -29.88 -12.01 5.00
CA ARG A 310 -30.94 -11.18 5.64
C ARG A 310 -32.04 -10.77 4.68
N ILE A 311 -31.72 -10.70 3.38
CA ILE A 311 -32.69 -10.47 2.31
C ILE A 311 -32.64 -11.63 1.32
N SER A 312 -33.76 -11.86 0.65
CA SER A 312 -33.82 -12.84 -0.44
C SER A 312 -33.10 -12.34 -1.69
N ARG A 313 -32.74 -13.28 -2.57
CA ARG A 313 -32.21 -12.95 -3.90
C ARG A 313 -33.18 -12.10 -4.72
N ALA A 314 -34.47 -12.43 -4.70
CA ALA A 314 -35.50 -11.68 -5.41
C ALA A 314 -35.59 -10.23 -4.90
N GLU A 315 -35.50 -10.05 -3.59
CA GLU A 315 -35.47 -8.72 -2.98
C GLU A 315 -34.21 -7.95 -3.35
N ALA A 316 -33.03 -8.59 -3.36
CA ALA A 316 -31.80 -7.95 -3.78
C ALA A 316 -31.87 -7.49 -5.25
N ILE A 317 -32.38 -8.32 -6.16
CA ILE A 317 -32.60 -7.95 -7.58
C ILE A 317 -33.49 -6.71 -7.69
N ALA A 318 -34.62 -6.68 -6.96
CA ALA A 318 -35.53 -5.53 -6.96
C ALA A 318 -34.84 -4.25 -6.45
N ARG A 319 -34.10 -4.34 -5.34
CA ARG A 319 -33.35 -3.20 -4.77
C ARG A 319 -32.26 -2.69 -5.71
N TYR A 320 -31.51 -3.56 -6.37
CA TYR A 320 -30.50 -3.15 -7.35
C TYR A 320 -31.11 -2.47 -8.58
N ARG A 321 -32.24 -2.97 -9.10
CA ARG A 321 -32.94 -2.34 -10.23
C ARG A 321 -33.47 -0.95 -9.87
N ALA A 322 -34.11 -0.82 -8.70
CA ALA A 322 -34.58 0.47 -8.20
C ALA A 322 -33.41 1.45 -8.01
N LEU A 323 -32.30 0.98 -7.43
CA LEU A 323 -31.10 1.78 -7.29
C LEU A 323 -30.53 2.25 -8.64
N ALA A 324 -30.46 1.36 -9.63
CA ALA A 324 -29.94 1.70 -10.96
C ALA A 324 -30.77 2.78 -11.67
N ALA A 325 -32.09 2.81 -11.43
CA ALA A 325 -32.97 3.86 -11.94
C ALA A 325 -32.69 5.22 -11.30
N ASP A 326 -32.35 5.24 -10.01
CA ASP A 326 -32.17 6.48 -9.23
C ASP A 326 -30.72 6.99 -9.16
N ALA A 327 -29.73 6.14 -9.45
CA ALA A 327 -28.32 6.43 -9.15
C ALA A 327 -27.69 7.53 -10.04
N GLY A 328 -28.29 7.84 -11.19
CA GLY A 328 -27.76 8.82 -12.14
C GLY A 328 -26.30 8.50 -12.52
N THR A 329 -25.41 9.49 -12.35
CA THR A 329 -23.96 9.37 -12.59
C THR A 329 -23.15 9.23 -11.30
N ALA A 330 -23.75 8.74 -10.21
CA ALA A 330 -23.07 8.64 -8.93
C ALA A 330 -21.84 7.71 -9.01
N GLY A 331 -20.67 8.26 -8.66
CA GLY A 331 -19.45 7.52 -8.46
C GLY A 331 -19.34 6.98 -7.02
N PHE A 332 -18.34 6.14 -6.80
CA PHE A 332 -17.93 5.73 -5.47
C PHE A 332 -16.84 6.66 -4.93
N ALA A 333 -16.80 6.86 -3.61
CA ALA A 333 -15.77 7.70 -2.98
C ALA A 333 -14.35 7.12 -3.05
N TRP A 334 -14.22 5.80 -3.22
CA TRP A 334 -12.96 5.11 -3.48
C TRP A 334 -13.24 3.91 -4.39
N SER A 335 -12.35 3.59 -5.33
CA SER A 335 -12.49 2.44 -6.26
C SER A 335 -11.25 1.55 -6.37
N GLY A 336 -10.10 2.02 -5.87
CA GLY A 336 -8.81 1.39 -6.08
C GLY A 336 -8.37 1.34 -7.56
N VAL A 337 -9.07 2.05 -8.46
CA VAL A 337 -8.77 2.07 -9.89
C VAL A 337 -7.63 3.05 -10.15
N LYS A 338 -6.57 2.54 -10.79
CA LYS A 338 -5.44 3.35 -11.26
C LYS A 338 -5.56 3.73 -12.73
N ASP A 339 -5.90 2.77 -13.59
CA ASP A 339 -6.11 3.00 -15.03
C ASP A 339 -7.62 3.11 -15.36
N ALA A 340 -8.07 4.34 -15.59
CA ALA A 340 -9.47 4.62 -15.92
C ALA A 340 -9.92 4.01 -17.27
N ALA A 341 -8.99 3.58 -18.13
CA ALA A 341 -9.32 2.88 -19.36
C ALA A 341 -9.70 1.41 -19.14
N ARG A 342 -9.56 0.88 -17.92
CA ARG A 342 -9.94 -0.49 -17.55
C ARG A 342 -11.29 -0.53 -16.83
N VAL A 343 -11.89 -1.71 -16.73
CA VAL A 343 -13.11 -1.93 -15.92
C VAL A 343 -12.77 -2.38 -14.49
N ASP A 344 -11.58 -2.93 -14.29
CA ASP A 344 -11.15 -3.55 -13.04
C ASP A 344 -10.21 -2.65 -12.23
N SER A 345 -9.96 -3.07 -10.99
CA SER A 345 -8.84 -2.64 -10.16
C SER A 345 -8.03 -3.86 -9.71
N TRP A 346 -7.03 -3.66 -8.84
CA TRP A 346 -6.34 -4.78 -8.19
C TRP A 346 -7.25 -5.60 -7.25
N PHE A 347 -8.36 -5.01 -6.82
CA PHE A 347 -9.22 -5.55 -5.77
C PHE A 347 -10.55 -6.10 -6.31
N ASP A 348 -11.01 -5.56 -7.44
CA ASP A 348 -12.38 -5.75 -7.92
C ASP A 348 -12.40 -5.88 -9.45
N PRO A 349 -12.92 -6.99 -10.01
CA PRO A 349 -13.05 -7.18 -11.46
C PRO A 349 -13.91 -6.12 -12.16
N PHE A 350 -14.71 -5.38 -11.40
CA PHE A 350 -15.60 -4.34 -11.91
C PHE A 350 -15.45 -3.03 -11.11
N GLY A 351 -14.24 -2.77 -10.59
CA GLY A 351 -13.93 -1.66 -9.71
C GLY A 351 -14.22 -0.28 -10.31
N ASN A 352 -14.11 -0.13 -11.63
CA ASN A 352 -14.27 1.13 -12.37
C ASN A 352 -15.69 1.37 -12.90
N LEU A 353 -16.65 0.50 -12.58
CA LEU A 353 -18.05 0.81 -12.84
C LEU A 353 -18.55 1.86 -11.85
N ASP A 354 -19.35 2.82 -12.33
CA ASP A 354 -20.13 3.69 -11.46
C ASP A 354 -21.22 2.91 -10.71
N VAL A 355 -21.91 3.58 -9.78
CA VAL A 355 -22.92 2.92 -8.94
C VAL A 355 -24.09 2.36 -9.76
N ARG A 356 -24.53 3.06 -10.82
CA ARG A 356 -25.63 2.62 -11.67
C ARG A 356 -25.26 1.32 -12.39
N ARG A 357 -24.13 1.33 -13.11
CA ARG A 357 -23.64 0.17 -13.86
C ARG A 357 -23.33 -0.99 -12.93
N ARG A 358 -22.77 -0.72 -11.76
CA ARG A 358 -22.50 -1.76 -10.76
C ARG A 358 -23.80 -2.37 -10.21
N ALA A 359 -24.83 -1.57 -9.95
CA ALA A 359 -26.13 -2.08 -9.53
C ALA A 359 -26.77 -2.98 -10.61
N LEU A 360 -26.73 -2.58 -11.88
CA LEU A 360 -27.20 -3.41 -13.00
C LEU A 360 -26.43 -4.74 -13.10
N LEU A 361 -25.10 -4.69 -12.93
CA LEU A 361 -24.26 -5.89 -12.94
C LEU A 361 -24.59 -6.84 -11.78
N GLU A 362 -24.78 -6.34 -10.56
CA GLU A 362 -25.17 -7.18 -9.42
C GLU A 362 -26.60 -7.72 -9.59
N ALA A 363 -27.53 -6.94 -10.16
CA ALA A 363 -28.84 -7.44 -10.54
C ALA A 363 -28.74 -8.56 -11.58
N ALA A 364 -27.87 -8.42 -12.58
CA ALA A 364 -27.62 -9.46 -13.59
C ALA A 364 -27.08 -10.73 -12.94
N ARG A 365 -26.06 -10.61 -12.07
CA ARG A 365 -25.44 -11.74 -11.35
C ARG A 365 -26.49 -12.54 -10.60
N GLU A 366 -27.31 -11.85 -9.82
CA GLU A 366 -28.34 -12.50 -9.01
C GLU A 366 -29.49 -13.03 -9.88
N THR A 367 -29.83 -12.37 -10.99
CA THR A 367 -30.83 -12.89 -11.94
C THR A 367 -30.36 -14.20 -12.58
N LEU A 368 -29.07 -14.29 -12.95
CA LEU A 368 -28.47 -15.52 -13.46
C LEU A 368 -28.48 -16.62 -12.41
N ALA A 369 -28.10 -16.30 -11.16
CA ALA A 369 -28.13 -17.24 -10.04
C ALA A 369 -29.56 -17.71 -9.68
N ALA A 370 -30.59 -16.98 -10.09
CA ALA A 370 -31.99 -17.38 -9.99
C ALA A 370 -32.46 -18.27 -11.16
N GLY A 371 -31.63 -18.47 -12.19
CA GLY A 371 -31.91 -19.35 -13.33
C GLY A 371 -32.41 -18.64 -14.59
N ASP A 372 -32.51 -17.31 -14.60
CA ASP A 372 -32.98 -16.55 -15.77
C ASP A 372 -31.81 -15.93 -16.54
N ALA A 373 -31.19 -16.75 -17.39
CA ALA A 373 -30.03 -16.33 -18.18
C ALA A 373 -30.37 -15.20 -19.17
N THR A 374 -31.56 -15.21 -19.77
CA THR A 374 -31.98 -14.20 -20.75
C THR A 374 -32.12 -12.82 -20.11
N ALA A 375 -32.80 -12.73 -18.96
CA ALA A 375 -32.93 -11.47 -18.24
C ALA A 375 -31.58 -10.99 -17.66
N ALA A 376 -30.71 -11.92 -17.24
CA ALA A 376 -29.37 -11.57 -16.80
C ALA A 376 -28.53 -10.95 -17.92
N THR A 377 -28.57 -11.51 -19.14
CA THR A 377 -27.86 -10.95 -20.30
C THR A 377 -28.37 -9.54 -20.64
N ALA A 378 -29.69 -9.31 -20.60
CA ALA A 378 -30.25 -7.99 -20.87
C ALA A 378 -29.74 -6.92 -19.87
N LEU A 379 -29.66 -7.26 -18.58
CA LEU A 379 -29.11 -6.38 -17.55
C LEU A 379 -27.60 -6.15 -17.72
N LEU A 380 -26.85 -7.19 -18.10
CA LEU A 380 -25.42 -7.06 -18.40
C LEU A 380 -25.19 -6.10 -19.57
N ASP A 381 -25.92 -6.27 -20.68
CA ASP A 381 -25.79 -5.39 -21.85
C ASP A 381 -26.20 -3.95 -21.51
N GLU A 382 -27.20 -3.73 -20.65
CA GLU A 382 -27.53 -2.40 -20.14
C GLU A 382 -26.38 -1.80 -19.31
N SER A 383 -25.77 -2.59 -18.42
CA SER A 383 -24.61 -2.15 -17.62
C SER A 383 -23.40 -1.77 -18.49
N ALA A 384 -23.31 -2.36 -19.68
CA ALA A 384 -22.20 -2.20 -20.61
C ALA A 384 -22.33 -0.95 -21.51
N GLN A 385 -23.50 -0.30 -21.54
CA GLN A 385 -23.74 0.87 -22.37
C GLN A 385 -22.76 2.01 -22.06
N GLY A 386 -22.16 2.57 -23.11
CA GLY A 386 -21.21 3.68 -23.01
C GLY A 386 -19.82 3.32 -22.50
N LEU A 387 -19.52 2.04 -22.27
CA LEU A 387 -18.15 1.59 -22.01
C LEU A 387 -17.32 1.64 -23.29
N SER A 388 -16.02 1.91 -23.14
CA SER A 388 -15.08 1.80 -24.27
C SER A 388 -14.95 0.34 -24.75
N PRO A 389 -14.46 0.10 -25.98
CA PRO A 389 -14.26 -1.26 -26.49
C PRO A 389 -13.40 -2.14 -25.56
N ARG A 390 -12.37 -1.54 -24.95
CA ARG A 390 -11.51 -2.23 -23.98
C ARG A 390 -12.27 -2.64 -22.73
N GLN A 391 -12.95 -1.70 -22.08
CA GLN A 391 -13.76 -1.96 -20.89
C GLN A 391 -14.87 -2.97 -21.15
N LEU A 392 -15.52 -2.91 -22.32
CA LEU A 392 -16.53 -3.88 -22.74
C LEU A 392 -15.94 -5.29 -22.86
N GLY A 393 -14.77 -5.41 -23.48
CA GLY A 393 -14.04 -6.67 -23.59
C GLY A 393 -13.71 -7.26 -22.22
N GLN A 394 -13.23 -6.42 -21.30
CA GLN A 394 -12.92 -6.84 -19.94
C GLN A 394 -14.17 -7.23 -19.14
N LEU A 395 -15.23 -6.42 -19.19
CA LEU A 395 -16.50 -6.68 -18.51
C LEU A 395 -17.06 -8.05 -18.93
N ARG A 396 -17.12 -8.30 -20.24
CA ARG A 396 -17.61 -9.58 -20.79
C ARG A 396 -16.66 -10.74 -20.47
N GLY A 397 -15.35 -10.52 -20.51
CA GLY A 397 -14.35 -11.52 -20.15
C GLY A 397 -14.47 -11.99 -18.71
N TYR A 398 -14.53 -11.05 -17.75
CA TYR A 398 -14.75 -11.37 -16.34
C TYR A 398 -16.13 -11.96 -16.08
N TRP A 399 -17.19 -11.43 -16.70
CA TRP A 399 -18.52 -12.02 -16.59
C TRP A 399 -18.55 -13.49 -17.01
N GLN A 400 -18.00 -13.80 -18.19
CA GLN A 400 -17.99 -15.17 -18.72
C GLN A 400 -17.20 -16.12 -17.81
N ARG A 401 -15.99 -15.70 -17.40
CA ARG A 401 -15.08 -16.54 -16.61
C ARG A 401 -15.54 -16.71 -15.17
N ASP A 402 -15.97 -15.64 -14.53
CA ASP A 402 -16.11 -15.60 -13.06
C ASP A 402 -17.56 -15.68 -12.59
N ILE A 403 -18.54 -15.51 -13.50
CA ILE A 403 -19.97 -15.44 -13.15
C ILE A 403 -20.76 -16.48 -13.92
N ALA A 404 -20.65 -16.50 -15.26
CA ALA A 404 -21.43 -17.40 -16.09
C ALA A 404 -20.93 -18.85 -16.07
N THR A 405 -19.63 -19.07 -15.80
CA THR A 405 -19.03 -20.41 -15.79
C THR A 405 -18.08 -20.60 -14.61
N PRO A 406 -18.59 -20.70 -13.36
CA PRO A 406 -17.75 -20.68 -12.15
C PRO A 406 -16.73 -21.82 -12.04
N ASN A 407 -16.84 -22.87 -12.86
CA ASN A 407 -16.04 -24.10 -12.82
C ASN A 407 -15.17 -24.34 -14.07
N ALA A 408 -14.90 -23.32 -14.90
CA ALA A 408 -13.93 -23.50 -15.96
C ALA A 408 -12.53 -23.67 -15.35
N ASP A 409 -11.92 -24.84 -15.53
CA ASP A 409 -10.50 -25.04 -15.21
C ASP A 409 -9.68 -23.89 -15.83
N PRO A 410 -8.72 -23.32 -15.08
CA PRO A 410 -7.88 -22.27 -15.64
C PRO A 410 -7.19 -22.80 -16.90
N PRO A 411 -7.09 -22.00 -17.99
CA PRO A 411 -6.29 -22.40 -19.13
C PRO A 411 -4.89 -22.74 -18.63
N LYS A 412 -4.38 -23.91 -19.02
CA LYS A 412 -3.03 -24.33 -18.68
C LYS A 412 -2.07 -23.21 -19.13
N PRO A 413 -1.15 -22.76 -18.27
CA PRO A 413 -0.15 -21.79 -18.69
C PRO A 413 0.64 -22.36 -19.86
N LEU A 414 0.86 -21.53 -20.88
CA LEU A 414 1.75 -21.83 -22.00
C LEU A 414 3.19 -22.05 -21.51
#